data_AF-A0A4P5VSZ1-F1
#
_entry.id   AF-A0A4P5VSZ1-F1
#
_cell.length_a   1.000
_cell.length_b   1.000
_cell.length_c   1.000
_cell.angle_alpha   90.00
_cell.angle_beta   90.00
_cell.angle_gamma   90.00
#
_symmetry.space_group_name_H-M   'P 1'
#
loop_
_entity.id
_entity.type
_entity.pdbx_description
1 polymer ?
#
loop_
_entity_poly.entity_id
_entity_poly.type
_entity_poly.pdbx_seq_one_letter_code
_entity_poly.pdbx_strand_id
1 'polypeptide(L)'
;MLEGAARGIEPAIPRWEAESAEGLSMTAHSTRLWGLAPGALENGPNVANIGANGLRLPCPTPAETAGQKRLLVLGDSSFFGHALADDDTLAVQLGRALDDREIPTAGLNGAVPGYSTAQTRVLLDEVGWSLQPDLLVVGNLWSDNSADAFEDADLLRTSALFAANPLSRSALFRVTAAWVANARGEGPRVIEWTRDSRWPSRRIRRVPLWDYAANLDQIVRDARERNIGVVFIAPVNRAMAEGLDAGSGHGWDPYFQAQKQVAAWHGLPLLSGTDAMRASGLSGADAFVDVMHPSAAGVVALADATAALLAGRGWPADPLLGRADPYVPRDLYDFQQSTETGQSARFSAQSHLFTGADQSGTGAAAVTASGTIGGGTPPYRVAVIDAAGTSWSSVDVPLAGSFSLSCPGDIGVAELVFTDAAGHAAQRPLDPKRLVVAVDLDE
;
A
#
# COMPACT_ATOMS: atom_id res chain seq x y z
N MET A 1 -15.21 -11.62 -38.79
CA MET A 1 -16.42 -11.96 -38.01
C MET A 1 -16.09 -12.41 -36.58
N LEU A 2 -15.29 -13.46 -36.36
CA LEU A 2 -14.92 -13.91 -35.01
C LEU A 2 -14.21 -12.83 -34.16
N GLU A 3 -13.32 -12.04 -34.75
CA GLU A 3 -12.66 -10.94 -34.03
C GLU A 3 -13.64 -9.79 -33.70
N GLY A 4 -14.63 -9.55 -34.56
CA GLY A 4 -15.70 -8.57 -34.29
C GLY A 4 -16.67 -9.04 -33.22
N ALA A 5 -17.03 -10.32 -33.21
CA ALA A 5 -17.80 -10.94 -32.12
C ALA A 5 -16.99 -10.96 -30.81
N ALA A 6 -15.67 -11.18 -30.88
CA ALA A 6 -14.78 -11.08 -29.73
C ALA A 6 -14.71 -9.69 -29.14
N ARG A 7 -14.83 -8.64 -29.96
CA ARG A 7 -14.94 -7.24 -29.50
C ARG A 7 -16.32 -6.88 -28.94
N GLY A 8 -17.36 -7.63 -29.30
CA GLY A 8 -18.74 -7.40 -28.82
C GLY A 8 -19.16 -8.22 -27.60
N ILE A 9 -18.49 -9.35 -27.33
CA ILE A 9 -18.73 -10.26 -26.19
C ILE A 9 -17.57 -10.19 -25.20
N GLU A 10 -16.75 -9.12 -25.28
CA GLU A 10 -15.44 -9.07 -24.64
C GLU A 10 -15.48 -9.67 -23.24
N PRO A 11 -14.72 -10.74 -22.99
CA PRO A 11 -14.31 -10.95 -21.63
C PRO A 11 -13.65 -9.66 -21.15
N ALA A 12 -14.07 -9.18 -19.98
CA ALA A 12 -13.41 -8.07 -19.33
C ALA A 12 -12.00 -8.54 -18.89
N ILE A 13 -11.05 -8.56 -19.83
CA ILE A 13 -9.64 -8.48 -19.47
C ILE A 13 -9.56 -7.11 -18.82
N PRO A 14 -8.96 -6.96 -17.62
CA PRO A 14 -8.80 -5.65 -16.99
C PRO A 14 -8.33 -4.66 -18.06
N ARG A 15 -9.25 -3.81 -18.49
CA ARG A 15 -9.00 -2.74 -19.44
C ARG A 15 -9.08 -1.53 -18.57
N TRP A 16 -7.92 -0.90 -18.42
CA TRP A 16 -7.89 0.45 -17.89
C TRP A 16 -8.81 1.29 -18.74
N GLU A 17 -9.91 1.76 -18.15
CA GLU A 17 -10.66 2.84 -18.73
C GLU A 17 -9.76 4.07 -18.65
N ALA A 18 -9.50 4.68 -19.81
CA ALA A 18 -8.62 5.82 -19.89
C ALA A 18 -9.17 6.98 -19.06
N GLU A 19 -8.24 7.68 -18.40
CA GLU A 19 -8.42 8.95 -17.69
C GLU A 19 -9.38 8.86 -16.48
N SER A 20 -8.81 8.62 -15.30
CA SER A 20 -9.37 9.26 -14.11
C SER A 20 -9.36 10.76 -14.38
N ALA A 21 -10.54 11.40 -14.37
CA ALA A 21 -10.66 12.85 -14.54
C ALA A 21 -9.89 13.66 -13.48
N GLU A 22 -9.39 12.99 -12.44
CA GLU A 22 -8.62 13.56 -11.35
C GLU A 22 -7.51 12.55 -10.95
N GLY A 23 -6.31 12.62 -11.54
CA GLY A 23 -5.15 11.86 -11.01
C GLY A 23 -4.10 11.36 -12.02
N LEU A 24 -3.02 10.79 -11.45
CA LEU A 24 -1.93 10.16 -12.19
C LEU A 24 -2.46 9.03 -13.09
N SER A 25 -2.41 9.23 -14.40
CA SER A 25 -2.82 8.23 -15.39
C SER A 25 -1.89 7.01 -15.35
N MET A 26 -2.33 5.97 -14.63
CA MET A 26 -1.72 4.64 -14.66
C MET A 26 -2.31 3.85 -15.84
N THR A 27 -1.49 2.98 -16.42
CA THR A 27 -1.88 2.14 -17.56
C THR A 27 -1.58 0.68 -17.27
N ALA A 28 -2.31 -0.23 -17.91
CA ALA A 28 -2.06 -1.66 -17.79
C ALA A 28 -0.61 -1.99 -18.15
N HIS A 29 0.07 -2.75 -17.30
CA HIS A 29 1.41 -3.26 -17.57
C HIS A 29 1.36 -4.77 -17.69
N SER A 30 1.98 -5.31 -18.74
CA SER A 30 1.89 -6.73 -19.10
C SER A 30 2.40 -7.68 -18.01
N THR A 31 3.30 -7.20 -17.16
CA THR A 31 4.01 -7.99 -16.15
C THR A 31 3.90 -7.45 -14.74
N ARG A 32 3.64 -6.14 -14.57
CA ARG A 32 3.60 -5.44 -13.27
C ARG A 32 2.18 -5.08 -12.86
N LEU A 33 1.18 -5.59 -13.59
CA LEU A 33 -0.24 -5.27 -13.48
C LEU A 33 -0.58 -3.86 -14.00
N TRP A 34 0.11 -2.83 -13.49
CA TRP A 34 0.05 -1.46 -14.01
C TRP A 34 1.42 -0.78 -13.97
N GLY A 35 1.52 0.35 -14.65
CA GLY A 35 2.70 1.22 -14.69
C GLY A 35 2.31 2.64 -15.12
N LEU A 36 3.30 3.52 -15.18
CA LEU A 36 3.09 4.91 -15.57
C LEU A 36 3.31 5.07 -17.07
N ALA A 37 2.37 5.74 -17.75
CA ALA A 37 2.55 6.08 -19.17
C ALA A 37 3.64 7.16 -19.30
N PRO A 38 4.54 7.06 -20.30
CA PRO A 38 5.50 8.14 -20.57
C PRO A 38 4.80 9.45 -20.89
N GLY A 39 5.37 10.57 -20.45
CA GLY A 39 4.86 11.92 -20.69
C GLY A 39 4.65 12.74 -19.42
N ALA A 40 4.03 13.90 -19.57
CA ALA A 40 3.64 14.76 -18.46
C ALA A 40 2.27 14.31 -17.93
N LEU A 41 2.22 13.80 -16.70
CA LEU A 41 0.99 13.35 -16.04
C LEU A 41 0.59 14.32 -14.95
N GLU A 42 -0.71 14.56 -14.80
CA GLU A 42 -1.25 15.31 -13.65
C GLU A 42 -0.92 14.60 -12.35
N ASN A 43 -0.42 15.34 -11.37
CA ASN A 43 -0.04 14.85 -10.05
C ASN A 43 -0.50 15.86 -9.01
N GLY A 44 -1.80 15.85 -8.70
CA GLY A 44 -2.43 16.86 -7.83
C GLY A 44 -2.29 18.27 -8.43
N PRO A 45 -1.74 19.26 -7.70
CA PRO A 45 -1.53 20.61 -8.24
C PRO A 45 -0.30 20.71 -9.14
N ASN A 46 0.47 19.63 -9.30
CA ASN A 46 1.74 19.58 -10.01
C ASN A 46 1.69 18.63 -11.21
N VAL A 47 2.79 18.57 -11.94
CA VAL A 47 3.01 17.62 -13.04
C VAL A 47 4.12 16.65 -12.63
N ALA A 48 3.93 15.37 -12.89
CA ALA A 48 4.98 14.36 -12.83
C ALA A 48 5.42 14.00 -14.26
N ASN A 49 6.70 14.19 -14.58
CA ASN A 49 7.22 13.79 -15.89
C ASN A 49 7.72 12.35 -15.84
N ILE A 50 7.21 11.49 -16.72
CA ILE A 50 7.51 10.07 -16.76
C ILE A 50 8.34 9.75 -18.02
N GLY A 51 9.47 9.09 -17.82
CA GLY A 51 10.36 8.65 -18.88
C GLY A 51 9.83 7.45 -19.66
N ALA A 52 10.49 7.13 -20.77
CA ALA A 52 10.11 6.00 -21.64
C ALA A 52 10.20 4.63 -20.93
N ASN A 53 10.96 4.54 -19.83
CA ASN A 53 11.07 3.35 -18.98
C ASN A 53 9.94 3.24 -17.94
N GLY A 54 8.98 4.17 -17.92
CA GLY A 54 7.88 4.21 -16.96
C GLY A 54 8.30 4.67 -15.56
N LEU A 55 9.48 5.28 -15.43
CA LEU A 55 9.97 5.86 -14.18
C LEU A 55 9.85 7.38 -14.19
N ARG A 56 9.74 7.97 -13.00
CA ARG A 56 9.65 9.42 -12.86
C ARG A 56 11.00 10.08 -13.16
N LEU A 57 10.96 11.20 -13.87
CA LEU A 57 12.13 12.01 -14.20
C LEU A 57 12.51 12.94 -13.02
N PRO A 58 13.78 13.38 -12.91
CA PRO A 58 14.91 13.00 -13.77
C PRO A 58 15.32 11.52 -13.58
N CYS A 59 15.74 10.89 -14.68
CA CYS A 59 16.25 9.52 -14.67
C CYS A 59 17.55 9.45 -15.51
N PRO A 60 18.65 10.04 -15.02
CA PRO A 60 19.88 10.15 -15.80
C PRO A 60 20.48 8.77 -16.07
N THR A 61 21.00 8.59 -17.27
CA THR A 61 21.71 7.39 -17.71
C THR A 61 23.03 7.20 -16.95
N PRO A 62 23.57 5.97 -16.88
CA PRO A 62 24.88 5.74 -16.25
C PRO A 62 26.01 6.61 -16.82
N ALA A 63 25.96 6.95 -18.11
CA ALA A 63 26.94 7.82 -18.75
C ALA A 63 26.85 9.27 -18.25
N GLU A 64 25.64 9.78 -18.02
CA GLU A 64 25.40 11.15 -17.52
C GLU A 64 25.83 11.33 -16.06
N THR A 65 25.88 10.25 -15.29
CA THR A 65 26.27 10.26 -13.87
C THR A 65 27.66 9.66 -13.64
N ALA A 66 28.52 9.67 -14.65
CA ALA A 66 29.87 9.12 -14.52
C ALA A 66 30.62 9.83 -13.38
N GLY A 67 31.12 9.05 -12.41
CA GLY A 67 31.80 9.56 -11.22
C GLY A 67 30.89 9.94 -10.05
N GLN A 68 29.57 9.82 -10.20
CA GLN A 68 28.60 9.96 -9.12
C GLN A 68 28.10 8.59 -8.65
N LYS A 69 27.67 8.53 -7.40
CA LYS A 69 26.86 7.41 -6.89
C LYS A 69 25.45 7.50 -7.44
N ARG A 70 24.80 6.36 -7.60
CA ARG A 70 23.42 6.28 -8.08
C ARG A 70 22.55 5.67 -6.98
N LEU A 71 21.57 6.40 -6.48
CA LEU A 71 20.58 5.86 -5.55
C LEU A 71 19.26 5.65 -6.27
N LEU A 72 18.60 4.52 -6.01
CA LEU A 72 17.27 4.21 -6.53
C LEU A 72 16.27 4.16 -5.37
N VAL A 73 15.34 5.12 -5.36
CA VAL A 73 14.22 5.14 -4.42
C VAL A 73 13.12 4.22 -4.92
N LEU A 74 12.66 3.32 -4.06
CA LEU A 74 11.61 2.34 -4.32
C LEU A 74 10.50 2.51 -3.27
N GLY A 75 9.25 2.37 -3.69
CA GLY A 75 8.12 2.50 -2.79
C GLY A 75 6.81 2.67 -3.55
N ASP A 76 5.82 3.15 -2.81
CA ASP A 76 4.47 3.46 -3.27
C ASP A 76 4.32 4.97 -3.58
N SER A 77 3.11 5.51 -3.45
CA SER A 77 2.79 6.91 -3.76
C SER A 77 3.53 7.92 -2.88
N SER A 78 3.85 7.58 -1.61
CA SER A 78 4.60 8.46 -0.71
C SER A 78 6.03 8.68 -1.20
N PHE A 79 6.64 7.65 -1.77
CA PHE A 79 8.01 7.71 -2.31
C PHE A 79 8.05 8.17 -3.77
N PHE A 80 6.96 7.95 -4.51
CA PHE A 80 6.79 8.52 -5.85
C PHE A 80 6.80 10.06 -5.79
N GLY A 81 6.26 10.65 -4.72
CA GLY A 81 6.08 12.09 -4.55
C GLY A 81 4.70 12.54 -5.03
N HIS A 82 3.65 11.91 -4.51
CA HIS A 82 2.27 12.32 -4.77
C HIS A 82 2.08 13.82 -4.49
N ALA A 83 1.44 14.52 -5.43
CA ALA A 83 1.22 15.97 -5.39
C ALA A 83 2.50 16.84 -5.36
N LEU A 84 3.70 16.28 -5.53
CA LEU A 84 4.96 17.03 -5.58
C LEU A 84 5.40 17.32 -7.01
N ALA A 85 6.18 18.38 -7.21
CA ALA A 85 6.96 18.58 -8.43
C ALA A 85 8.14 17.60 -8.50
N ASP A 86 8.70 17.36 -9.68
CA ASP A 86 9.79 16.39 -9.87
C ASP A 86 11.03 16.71 -9.02
N ASP A 87 11.36 18.00 -8.90
CA ASP A 87 12.48 18.50 -8.11
C ASP A 87 12.29 18.38 -6.59
N ASP A 88 11.06 18.12 -6.14
CA ASP A 88 10.68 17.99 -4.73
C ASP A 88 10.58 16.53 -4.29
N THR A 89 10.85 15.58 -5.18
CA THR A 89 10.81 14.15 -4.85
C THR A 89 11.93 13.73 -3.92
N LEU A 90 11.71 12.66 -3.13
CA LEU A 90 12.73 12.14 -2.21
C LEU A 90 14.02 11.76 -2.93
N ALA A 91 13.93 11.23 -4.15
CA ALA A 91 15.11 10.88 -4.93
C ALA A 91 16.01 12.09 -5.20
N VAL A 92 15.42 13.21 -5.65
CA VAL A 92 16.15 14.44 -5.95
C VAL A 92 16.67 15.10 -4.68
N GLN A 93 15.82 15.21 -3.65
CA GLN A 93 16.19 15.86 -2.40
C GLN A 93 17.27 15.08 -1.63
N LEU A 94 17.22 13.74 -1.66
CA LEU A 94 18.27 12.90 -1.07
C LEU A 94 19.60 12.99 -1.83
N GLY A 95 19.56 13.08 -3.16
CA GLY A 95 20.75 13.35 -3.97
C GLY A 95 21.42 14.66 -3.56
N ARG A 96 20.64 15.75 -3.48
CA ARG A 96 21.12 17.07 -3.02
C ARG A 96 21.69 17.01 -1.60
N ALA A 97 20.99 16.36 -0.66
CA ALA A 97 21.46 16.24 0.71
C ALA A 97 22.77 15.46 0.84
N LEU A 98 23.04 14.50 -0.05
CA LEU A 98 24.32 13.77 -0.11
C LEU A 98 25.40 14.58 -0.82
N ASP A 99 25.06 15.34 -1.86
CA ASP A 99 25.97 16.27 -2.53
C ASP A 99 26.50 17.35 -1.56
N ASP A 100 25.62 17.91 -0.73
CA ASP A 100 25.98 18.86 0.34
C ASP A 100 26.93 18.26 1.39
N ARG A 101 27.04 16.93 1.43
CA ARG A 101 27.97 16.16 2.27
C ARG A 101 29.19 15.66 1.49
N GLU A 102 29.46 16.24 0.33
CA GLU A 102 30.58 15.88 -0.56
C GLU A 102 30.53 14.42 -1.05
N ILE A 103 29.32 13.86 -1.18
CA ILE A 103 29.08 12.54 -1.78
C ILE A 103 28.28 12.75 -3.07
N PRO A 104 28.94 12.99 -4.22
CA PRO A 104 28.25 13.24 -5.50
C PRO A 104 27.28 12.10 -5.82
N THR A 105 25.98 12.38 -5.83
CA THR A 105 24.94 11.35 -5.91
C THR A 105 23.76 11.77 -6.79
N ALA A 106 23.50 10.96 -7.81
CA ALA A 106 22.30 11.05 -8.63
C ALA A 106 21.15 10.24 -8.04
N GLY A 107 20.03 10.92 -7.76
CA GLY A 107 18.77 10.31 -7.36
C GLY A 107 17.96 9.79 -8.55
N LEU A 108 17.47 8.55 -8.44
CA LEU A 108 16.55 7.91 -9.39
C LEU A 108 15.26 7.55 -8.65
N ASN A 109 14.12 7.92 -9.23
CA ASN A 109 12.82 7.60 -8.64
C ASN A 109 12.18 6.39 -9.33
N GLY A 110 12.31 5.23 -8.69
CA GLY A 110 11.69 3.96 -9.08
C GLY A 110 10.40 3.65 -8.31
N ALA A 111 9.90 4.56 -7.47
CA ALA A 111 8.64 4.36 -6.77
C ALA A 111 7.47 4.55 -7.74
N VAL A 112 6.39 3.80 -7.53
CA VAL A 112 5.19 3.86 -8.38
C VAL A 112 3.96 3.81 -7.47
N PRO A 113 2.96 4.70 -7.65
CA PRO A 113 1.74 4.66 -6.86
C PRO A 113 1.08 3.28 -6.86
N GLY A 114 0.74 2.81 -5.65
CA GLY A 114 0.10 1.51 -5.44
C GLY A 114 1.01 0.30 -5.51
N TYR A 115 2.31 0.43 -5.84
CA TYR A 115 3.21 -0.72 -5.92
C TYR A 115 3.48 -1.33 -4.54
N SER A 116 3.18 -2.62 -4.43
CA SER A 116 3.65 -3.44 -3.32
C SER A 116 5.09 -3.92 -3.52
N THR A 117 5.67 -4.53 -2.50
CA THR A 117 6.96 -5.21 -2.59
C THR A 117 7.00 -6.30 -3.68
N ALA A 118 5.89 -6.98 -3.96
CA ALA A 118 5.81 -7.97 -5.02
C ALA A 118 5.97 -7.32 -6.42
N GLN A 119 5.31 -6.18 -6.65
CA GLN A 119 5.44 -5.42 -7.90
C GLN A 119 6.82 -4.75 -8.02
N THR A 120 7.36 -4.23 -6.92
CA THR A 120 8.70 -3.65 -6.87
C THR A 120 9.78 -4.65 -7.28
N ARG A 121 9.67 -5.93 -6.91
CA ARG A 121 10.60 -6.97 -7.37
C ARG A 121 10.56 -7.16 -8.89
N VAL A 122 9.37 -7.18 -9.49
CA VAL A 122 9.22 -7.26 -10.95
C VAL A 122 9.78 -6.01 -11.63
N LEU A 123 9.56 -4.82 -11.06
CA LEU A 123 10.14 -3.57 -11.57
C LEU A 123 11.67 -3.59 -11.55
N LEU A 124 12.26 -4.09 -10.47
CA LEU A 124 13.70 -4.23 -10.32
C LEU A 124 14.28 -5.14 -11.41
N ASP A 125 13.65 -6.29 -11.64
CA ASP A 125 14.08 -7.26 -12.66
C ASP A 125 13.99 -6.71 -14.09
N GLU A 126 12.97 -5.90 -14.39
CA GLU A 126 12.75 -5.38 -15.74
C GLU A 126 13.58 -4.15 -16.06
N VAL A 127 13.73 -3.23 -15.10
CA VAL A 127 14.35 -1.93 -15.33
C VAL A 127 15.34 -1.60 -14.23
N GLY A 128 14.98 -1.78 -12.95
CA GLY A 128 15.74 -1.24 -11.83
C GLY A 128 17.21 -1.66 -11.79
N TRP A 129 17.53 -2.95 -12.01
CA TRP A 129 18.91 -3.42 -12.03
C TRP A 129 19.73 -2.86 -13.19
N SER A 130 19.10 -2.63 -14.33
CA SER A 130 19.76 -2.07 -15.52
C SER A 130 20.18 -0.61 -15.33
N LEU A 131 19.59 0.09 -14.34
CA LEU A 131 19.96 1.46 -13.97
C LEU A 131 21.27 1.52 -13.18
N GLN A 132 21.87 0.38 -12.81
CA GLN A 132 23.13 0.28 -12.07
C GLN A 132 23.15 1.15 -10.79
N PRO A 133 22.19 1.00 -9.86
CA PRO A 133 22.26 1.74 -8.60
C PRO A 133 23.41 1.22 -7.73
N ASP A 134 24.05 2.11 -6.96
CA ASP A 134 24.96 1.79 -5.87
C ASP A 134 24.22 1.56 -4.54
N LEU A 135 23.02 2.14 -4.40
CA LEU A 135 22.20 2.08 -3.19
C LEU A 135 20.72 1.99 -3.55
N LEU A 136 19.98 1.09 -2.89
CA LEU A 136 18.52 1.08 -2.87
C LEU A 136 18.01 1.78 -1.61
N VAL A 137 17.01 2.63 -1.77
CA VAL A 137 16.23 3.22 -0.68
C VAL A 137 14.83 2.63 -0.75
N VAL A 138 14.49 1.74 0.18
CA VAL A 138 13.25 0.94 0.12
C VAL A 138 12.22 1.43 1.14
N GLY A 139 11.07 1.87 0.62
CA GLY A 139 9.99 2.47 1.39
C GLY A 139 8.61 1.84 1.21
N ASN A 140 8.50 0.66 0.58
CA ASN A 140 7.21 -0.03 0.40
C ASN A 140 6.60 -0.45 1.74
N LEU A 141 5.38 0.02 2.04
CA LEU A 141 4.59 -0.50 3.16
C LEU A 141 3.08 -0.27 2.97
N TRP A 142 2.66 0.92 2.56
CA TRP A 142 1.24 1.29 2.53
C TRP A 142 0.43 0.49 1.51
N SER A 143 1.07 0.16 0.38
CA SER A 143 0.41 -0.66 -0.64
C SER A 143 0.32 -2.13 -0.22
N ASP A 144 1.34 -2.65 0.47
CA ASP A 144 1.41 -4.03 0.94
C ASP A 144 0.38 -4.33 2.03
N ASN A 145 0.24 -3.42 3.00
CA ASN A 145 -0.67 -3.62 4.13
C ASN A 145 -2.13 -3.27 3.79
N SER A 146 -2.40 -2.63 2.66
CA SER A 146 -3.77 -2.32 2.27
C SER A 146 -4.58 -3.60 2.02
N ALA A 147 -5.86 -3.57 2.37
CA ALA A 147 -6.76 -4.70 2.22
C ALA A 147 -7.60 -4.56 0.94
N ASP A 148 -7.60 -5.59 0.11
CA ASP A 148 -8.29 -5.64 -1.18
C ASP A 148 -8.95 -7.01 -1.44
N ALA A 149 -9.53 -7.22 -2.62
CA ALA A 149 -10.19 -8.45 -3.00
C ALA A 149 -9.23 -9.59 -3.38
N PHE A 150 -7.92 -9.34 -3.37
CA PHE A 150 -6.90 -10.25 -3.88
C PHE A 150 -5.52 -10.03 -3.26
N GLU A 151 -4.63 -11.00 -3.50
CA GLU A 151 -3.20 -10.89 -3.23
C GLU A 151 -2.43 -10.58 -4.52
N ASP A 152 -1.49 -9.64 -4.45
CA ASP A 152 -0.69 -9.20 -5.59
C ASP A 152 0.16 -10.34 -6.19
N ALA A 153 0.62 -11.28 -5.36
CA ALA A 153 1.40 -12.42 -5.81
C ALA A 153 0.58 -13.35 -6.74
N ASP A 154 -0.67 -13.61 -6.37
CA ASP A 154 -1.61 -14.33 -7.22
C ASP A 154 -1.96 -13.52 -8.47
N LEU A 155 -1.99 -12.18 -8.33
CA LEU A 155 -2.19 -11.32 -9.48
C LEU A 155 -1.11 -11.49 -10.54
N LEU A 156 0.14 -11.31 -10.11
CA LEU A 156 1.33 -11.37 -10.95
C LEU A 156 1.48 -12.75 -11.57
N ARG A 157 1.26 -13.83 -10.78
CA ARG A 157 1.34 -15.21 -11.27
C ARG A 157 0.31 -15.47 -12.38
N THR A 158 -0.93 -15.03 -12.19
CA THR A 158 -1.99 -15.24 -13.17
C THR A 158 -1.71 -14.44 -14.45
N SER A 159 -1.27 -13.19 -14.33
CA SER A 159 -0.87 -12.36 -15.47
C SER A 159 0.27 -13.02 -16.27
N ALA A 160 1.29 -13.53 -15.59
CA ALA A 160 2.41 -14.22 -16.23
C ALA A 160 1.98 -15.50 -16.97
N LEU A 161 1.14 -16.34 -16.34
CA LEU A 161 0.60 -17.54 -16.98
C LEU A 161 -0.25 -17.20 -18.20
N PHE A 162 -1.05 -16.14 -18.12
CA PHE A 162 -1.85 -15.67 -19.25
C PHE A 162 -0.96 -15.17 -20.39
N ALA A 163 0.06 -14.37 -20.09
CA ALA A 163 1.00 -13.85 -21.09
C ALA A 163 1.82 -14.96 -21.78
N ALA A 164 2.17 -16.02 -21.04
CA ALA A 164 2.93 -17.16 -21.56
C ALA A 164 2.08 -18.14 -22.40
N ASN A 165 0.76 -18.19 -22.20
CA ASN A 165 -0.11 -19.13 -22.90
C ASN A 165 -0.45 -18.64 -24.32
N PRO A 166 -0.04 -19.32 -25.41
CA PRO A 166 -0.35 -18.87 -26.78
C PRO A 166 -1.86 -18.81 -27.07
N LEU A 167 -2.68 -19.60 -26.36
CA LEU A 167 -4.14 -19.58 -26.50
C LEU A 167 -4.73 -18.26 -25.99
N SER A 168 -4.09 -17.56 -25.06
CA SER A 168 -4.57 -16.26 -24.57
C SER A 168 -4.58 -15.17 -25.66
N ARG A 169 -3.77 -15.37 -26.71
CA ARG A 169 -3.74 -14.53 -27.92
C ARG A 169 -4.85 -14.87 -28.91
N SER A 170 -5.49 -16.04 -28.79
CA SER A 170 -6.55 -16.49 -29.67
C SER A 170 -7.87 -15.79 -29.33
N ALA A 171 -8.41 -15.03 -30.29
CA ALA A 171 -9.72 -14.40 -30.16
C ALA A 171 -10.84 -15.44 -29.90
N LEU A 172 -10.73 -16.64 -30.49
CA LEU A 172 -11.67 -17.73 -30.25
C LEU A 172 -11.61 -18.21 -28.80
N PHE A 173 -10.42 -18.46 -28.27
CA PHE A 173 -10.24 -18.87 -26.87
C PHE A 173 -10.85 -17.85 -25.92
N ARG A 174 -10.58 -16.55 -26.14
CA ARG A 174 -11.16 -15.47 -25.34
C ARG A 174 -12.68 -15.48 -25.39
N VAL A 175 -13.29 -15.53 -26.57
CA VAL A 175 -14.76 -15.60 -26.73
C VAL A 175 -15.35 -16.82 -26.04
N THR A 176 -14.77 -17.99 -26.25
CA THR A 176 -15.25 -19.23 -25.63
C THR A 176 -15.13 -19.17 -24.12
N ALA A 177 -14.02 -18.64 -23.59
CA ALA A 177 -13.84 -18.46 -22.15
C ALA A 177 -14.88 -17.49 -21.56
N ALA A 178 -15.15 -16.35 -22.20
CA ALA A 178 -16.23 -15.44 -21.79
C ALA A 178 -17.61 -16.08 -21.86
N TRP A 179 -17.89 -16.85 -22.91
CA TRP A 179 -19.18 -17.53 -23.06
C TRP A 179 -19.39 -18.62 -21.99
N VAL A 180 -18.36 -19.42 -21.69
CA VAL A 180 -18.42 -20.44 -20.63
C VAL A 180 -18.64 -19.80 -19.27
N ALA A 181 -17.95 -18.70 -18.96
CA ALA A 181 -18.16 -17.94 -17.73
C ALA A 181 -19.62 -17.44 -17.65
N ASN A 182 -20.10 -16.77 -18.69
CA ASN A 182 -21.50 -16.33 -18.78
C ASN A 182 -22.51 -17.46 -18.54
N ALA A 183 -22.31 -18.62 -19.19
CA ALA A 183 -23.21 -19.76 -19.08
C ALA A 183 -23.27 -20.38 -17.67
N ARG A 184 -22.23 -20.20 -16.86
CA ARG A 184 -22.20 -20.63 -15.45
C ARG A 184 -22.87 -19.65 -14.50
N GLY A 185 -23.49 -18.58 -15.01
CA GLY A 185 -23.97 -17.46 -14.20
C GLY A 185 -22.82 -16.60 -13.68
N GLU A 186 -21.64 -16.71 -14.28
CA GLU A 186 -20.46 -15.98 -13.85
C GLU A 186 -20.36 -14.59 -14.54
N GLY A 187 -21.05 -14.32 -15.66
CA GLY A 187 -20.85 -13.05 -16.41
C GLY A 187 -19.56 -13.10 -17.27
N PRO A 188 -19.29 -12.13 -18.17
CA PRO A 188 -18.09 -12.13 -18.98
C PRO A 188 -16.82 -11.87 -18.13
N ARG A 189 -16.29 -12.92 -17.53
CA ARG A 189 -15.10 -12.94 -16.63
C ARG A 189 -13.86 -13.57 -17.29
N VAL A 190 -13.16 -12.87 -18.17
CA VAL A 190 -11.76 -13.25 -18.45
C VAL A 190 -10.98 -11.95 -18.31
N ILE A 191 -10.62 -11.49 -17.12
CA ILE A 191 -10.02 -12.17 -15.99
C ILE A 191 -10.56 -11.50 -14.72
N GLU A 192 -11.36 -12.23 -13.93
CA GLU A 192 -11.54 -11.93 -12.50
C GLU A 192 -11.23 -13.23 -11.75
N TRP A 193 -10.15 -13.31 -10.96
CA TRP A 193 -10.08 -12.73 -9.62
C TRP A 193 -11.24 -13.26 -8.76
N THR A 194 -10.97 -14.34 -8.02
CA THR A 194 -11.89 -15.05 -7.10
C THR A 194 -13.18 -15.65 -7.68
N ARG A 195 -13.58 -16.78 -7.08
CA ARG A 195 -14.57 -17.74 -7.60
C ARG A 195 -16.03 -17.34 -7.37
N ASP A 196 -16.32 -16.09 -7.01
CA ASP A 196 -17.66 -15.65 -6.60
C ASP A 196 -17.99 -14.26 -7.14
N SER A 197 -19.21 -14.08 -7.66
CA SER A 197 -19.73 -12.88 -8.34
C SER A 197 -19.96 -11.67 -7.41
N ARG A 198 -19.63 -11.85 -6.14
CA ARG A 198 -19.77 -10.83 -5.11
C ARG A 198 -18.35 -10.41 -4.80
N TRP A 199 -18.10 -9.09 -4.78
CA TRP A 199 -16.93 -8.56 -4.08
C TRP A 199 -16.75 -9.39 -2.81
N PRO A 200 -15.60 -10.03 -2.60
CA PRO A 200 -15.45 -10.88 -1.44
C PRO A 200 -15.81 -10.01 -0.23
N SER A 201 -16.77 -10.48 0.55
CA SER A 201 -17.20 -9.78 1.77
C SER A 201 -16.07 -9.65 2.78
N ARG A 202 -14.96 -10.36 2.54
CA ARG A 202 -13.71 -10.29 3.27
C ARG A 202 -12.63 -9.68 2.38
N ARG A 203 -12.02 -8.60 2.86
CA ARG A 203 -10.84 -8.01 2.23
C ARG A 203 -9.60 -8.70 2.77
N ILE A 204 -8.70 -9.13 1.91
CA ILE A 204 -7.42 -9.75 2.27
C ILE A 204 -6.28 -8.75 2.08
N ARG A 205 -5.18 -8.92 2.82
CA ARG A 205 -3.99 -8.08 2.62
C ARG A 205 -3.50 -8.27 1.19
N ARG A 206 -3.15 -7.19 0.50
CA ARG A 206 -2.57 -7.27 -0.85
C ARG A 206 -1.27 -8.06 -0.86
N VAL A 207 -0.48 -7.96 0.20
CA VAL A 207 0.69 -8.82 0.42
C VAL A 207 0.62 -9.38 1.82
N PRO A 208 0.41 -10.70 2.00
CA PRO A 208 0.45 -11.33 3.32
C PRO A 208 1.74 -10.98 4.08
N LEU A 209 1.66 -10.81 5.40
CA LEU A 209 2.78 -10.34 6.22
C LEU A 209 4.08 -11.15 6.02
N TRP A 210 3.94 -12.47 5.87
CA TRP A 210 5.08 -13.37 5.62
C TRP A 210 5.71 -13.13 4.24
N ASP A 211 4.89 -12.90 3.22
CA ASP A 211 5.35 -12.60 1.87
C ASP A 211 5.99 -11.21 1.80
N TYR A 212 5.50 -10.24 2.56
CA TYR A 212 6.12 -8.93 2.69
C TYR A 212 7.55 -9.05 3.22
N ALA A 213 7.74 -9.77 4.34
CA ALA A 213 9.06 -10.00 4.91
C ALA A 213 9.98 -10.77 3.94
N ALA A 214 9.46 -11.80 3.27
CA ALA A 214 10.21 -12.58 2.29
C ALA A 214 10.60 -11.75 1.05
N ASN A 215 9.73 -10.84 0.60
CA ASN A 215 10.03 -9.94 -0.52
C ASN A 215 11.13 -8.95 -0.15
N LEU A 216 11.09 -8.35 1.05
CA LEU A 216 12.16 -7.45 1.52
C LEU A 216 13.50 -8.18 1.64
N ASP A 217 13.52 -9.39 2.21
CA ASP A 217 14.71 -10.25 2.28
C ASP A 217 15.28 -10.55 0.89
N GLN A 218 14.40 -10.92 -0.06
CA GLN A 218 14.83 -11.21 -1.43
C GLN A 218 15.40 -9.96 -2.13
N ILE A 219 14.77 -8.79 -1.98
CA ILE A 219 15.32 -7.52 -2.52
C ILE A 219 16.73 -7.28 -1.98
N VAL A 220 16.95 -7.47 -0.68
CA VAL A 220 18.27 -7.29 -0.05
C VAL A 220 19.30 -8.28 -0.59
N ARG A 221 18.92 -9.55 -0.74
CA ARG A 221 19.83 -10.58 -1.27
C ARG A 221 20.16 -10.36 -2.74
N ASP A 222 19.18 -9.99 -3.56
CA ASP A 222 19.39 -9.66 -4.97
C ASP A 222 20.31 -8.44 -5.13
N ALA A 223 20.13 -7.41 -4.29
CA ALA A 223 21.00 -6.24 -4.22
C ALA A 223 22.43 -6.64 -3.82
N ARG A 224 22.59 -7.49 -2.80
CA ARG A 224 23.91 -8.00 -2.37
C ARG A 224 24.65 -8.72 -3.50
N GLU A 225 23.98 -9.61 -4.23
CA GLU A 225 24.56 -10.34 -5.37
C GLU A 225 25.12 -9.39 -6.45
N ARG A 226 24.56 -8.18 -6.54
CA ARG A 226 24.95 -7.12 -7.46
C ARG A 226 25.89 -6.09 -6.83
N ASN A 227 26.32 -6.29 -5.59
CA ASN A 227 27.12 -5.36 -4.80
C ASN A 227 26.46 -3.97 -4.65
N ILE A 228 25.14 -3.97 -4.40
CA ILE A 228 24.30 -2.79 -4.21
C ILE A 228 23.90 -2.71 -2.75
N GLY A 229 24.09 -1.54 -2.13
CA GLY A 229 23.70 -1.27 -0.76
C GLY A 229 22.19 -1.16 -0.58
N VAL A 230 21.71 -1.30 0.66
CA VAL A 230 20.30 -1.09 0.97
C VAL A 230 20.13 -0.26 2.25
N VAL A 231 19.19 0.68 2.22
CA VAL A 231 18.64 1.36 3.40
C VAL A 231 17.12 1.27 3.36
N PHE A 232 16.51 1.00 4.51
CA PHE A 232 15.07 1.03 4.65
C PHE A 232 14.59 2.37 5.21
N ILE A 233 13.43 2.82 4.75
CA ILE A 233 12.68 3.91 5.39
C ILE A 233 11.33 3.34 5.79
N ALA A 234 11.05 3.35 7.09
CA ALA A 234 9.71 3.13 7.61
C ALA A 234 8.88 4.39 7.30
N PRO A 235 7.85 4.32 6.43
CA PRO A 235 7.09 5.51 6.08
C PRO A 235 6.34 6.09 7.27
N VAL A 236 5.83 7.31 7.08
CA VAL A 236 5.12 8.08 8.09
C VAL A 236 3.85 8.67 7.49
N ASN A 237 2.77 8.66 8.26
CA ASN A 237 1.57 9.43 7.97
C ASN A 237 1.44 10.61 8.95
N ARG A 238 0.49 11.50 8.70
CA ARG A 238 0.31 12.71 9.52
C ARG A 238 0.01 12.40 10.99
N ALA A 239 -0.88 11.45 11.25
CA ALA A 239 -1.29 11.11 12.61
C ALA A 239 -0.14 10.50 13.43
N MET A 240 0.72 9.68 12.81
CA MET A 240 1.95 9.18 13.42
C MET A 240 2.93 10.33 13.75
N ALA A 241 3.19 11.22 12.80
CA ALA A 241 4.09 12.36 13.01
C ALA A 241 3.61 13.26 14.17
N GLU A 242 2.32 13.57 14.19
CA GLU A 242 1.67 14.43 15.21
C GLU A 242 1.44 13.71 16.56
N GLY A 243 1.75 12.41 16.66
CA GLY A 243 1.57 11.64 17.90
C GLY A 243 0.11 11.35 18.25
N LEU A 244 -0.78 11.48 17.26
CA LEU A 244 -2.20 11.14 17.37
C LEU A 244 -2.41 9.61 17.34
N ASP A 245 -1.49 8.88 16.69
CA ASP A 245 -1.46 7.41 16.60
C ASP A 245 -0.41 6.81 17.56
N ALA A 246 -0.43 7.20 18.84
CA ALA A 246 0.50 6.66 19.83
C ALA A 246 0.14 5.22 20.30
N GLY A 247 -0.98 4.67 19.83
CA GLY A 247 -1.44 3.33 20.18
C GLY A 247 -0.78 2.22 19.35
N SER A 248 -0.68 1.02 19.93
CA SER A 248 -0.46 -0.22 19.16
C SER A 248 -1.79 -0.81 18.74
N GLY A 249 -1.81 -1.58 17.65
CA GLY A 249 -3.00 -2.26 17.14
C GLY A 249 -3.45 -1.75 15.77
N HIS A 250 -2.64 -0.94 15.09
CA HIS A 250 -2.92 -0.54 13.73
C HIS A 250 -2.55 -1.65 12.75
N GLY A 251 -3.27 -1.75 11.63
CA GLY A 251 -3.00 -2.75 10.59
C GLY A 251 -1.62 -2.73 9.97
N TRP A 252 -0.93 -1.59 10.06
CA TRP A 252 0.46 -1.45 9.62
C TRP A 252 1.50 -1.90 10.65
N ASP A 253 1.15 -2.03 11.93
CA ASP A 253 2.14 -2.33 12.98
C ASP A 253 2.91 -3.63 12.71
N PRO A 254 2.25 -4.74 12.29
CA PRO A 254 2.98 -5.96 11.94
C PRO A 254 3.97 -5.75 10.78
N TYR A 255 3.64 -4.89 9.81
CA TYR A 255 4.50 -4.62 8.65
C TYR A 255 5.72 -3.78 9.06
N PHE A 256 5.55 -2.76 9.91
CA PHE A 256 6.68 -2.03 10.48
C PHE A 256 7.60 -2.95 11.30
N GLN A 257 7.03 -3.88 12.08
CA GLN A 257 7.83 -4.88 12.80
C GLN A 257 8.57 -5.82 11.85
N ALA A 258 7.93 -6.31 10.79
CA ALA A 258 8.56 -7.14 9.78
C ALA A 258 9.73 -6.41 9.09
N GLN A 259 9.53 -5.17 8.65
CA GLN A 259 10.58 -4.35 8.04
C GLN A 259 11.77 -4.16 9.00
N LYS A 260 11.49 -3.88 10.28
CA LYS A 260 12.51 -3.75 11.33
C LYS A 260 13.28 -5.06 11.56
N GLN A 261 12.59 -6.20 11.61
CA GLN A 261 13.24 -7.50 11.79
C GLN A 261 14.12 -7.88 10.60
N VAL A 262 13.66 -7.63 9.35
CA VAL A 262 14.47 -7.84 8.14
C VAL A 262 15.70 -6.93 8.15
N ALA A 263 15.53 -5.63 8.42
CA ALA A 263 16.65 -4.69 8.51
C ALA A 263 17.69 -5.13 9.56
N ALA A 264 17.24 -5.50 10.76
CA ALA A 264 18.10 -5.99 11.82
C ALA A 264 18.81 -7.31 11.46
N TRP A 265 18.11 -8.25 10.83
CA TRP A 265 18.68 -9.51 10.36
C TRP A 265 19.85 -9.26 9.42
N HIS A 266 19.68 -8.38 8.42
CA HIS A 266 20.72 -8.08 7.44
C HIS A 266 21.77 -7.07 7.93
N GLY A 267 21.62 -6.48 9.13
CA GLY A 267 22.52 -5.44 9.65
C GLY A 267 22.42 -4.11 8.89
N LEU A 268 21.26 -3.83 8.32
CA LEU A 268 21.00 -2.66 7.48
C LEU A 268 20.44 -1.49 8.28
N PRO A 269 20.73 -0.24 7.88
CA PRO A 269 20.10 0.93 8.47
C PRO A 269 18.59 0.97 8.14
N LEU A 270 17.80 1.39 9.13
CA LEU A 270 16.38 1.67 9.02
C LEU A 270 16.11 3.06 9.59
N LEU A 271 15.61 3.97 8.76
CA LEU A 271 15.11 5.27 9.21
C LEU A 271 13.66 5.14 9.65
N SER A 272 13.34 5.63 10.85
CA SER A 272 11.97 5.88 11.29
C SER A 272 11.48 7.20 10.69
N GLY A 273 10.57 7.17 9.72
CA GLY A 273 9.99 8.37 9.14
C GLY A 273 9.26 9.23 10.18
N THR A 274 8.66 8.60 11.19
CA THR A 274 8.02 9.29 12.32
C THR A 274 9.03 10.10 13.13
N ASP A 275 10.17 9.50 13.47
CA ASP A 275 11.19 10.20 14.26
C ASP A 275 11.84 11.32 13.45
N ALA A 276 12.09 11.09 12.15
CA ALA A 276 12.59 12.11 11.23
C ALA A 276 11.63 13.31 11.12
N MET A 277 10.33 13.06 10.98
CA MET A 277 9.33 14.13 10.88
C MET A 277 9.18 14.90 12.20
N ARG A 278 9.21 14.20 13.34
CA ARG A 278 9.16 14.88 14.65
C ARG A 278 10.41 15.72 14.92
N ALA A 279 11.58 15.22 14.53
CA ALA A 279 12.85 15.93 14.70
C ALA A 279 12.93 17.21 13.86
N SER A 280 12.20 17.29 12.73
CA SER A 280 12.14 18.51 11.91
C SER A 280 11.27 19.60 12.50
N GLY A 281 10.36 19.26 13.43
CA GLY A 281 9.38 20.19 13.99
C GLY A 281 8.24 20.56 13.03
N LEU A 282 8.18 19.95 11.84
CA LEU A 282 7.08 20.16 10.89
C LEU A 282 5.80 19.46 11.37
N SER A 283 4.64 20.02 11.03
CA SER A 283 3.33 19.44 11.34
C SER A 283 2.28 19.86 10.32
N GLY A 284 1.10 19.25 10.35
CA GLY A 284 -0.02 19.66 9.51
C GLY A 284 0.30 19.73 8.02
N ALA A 285 -0.15 20.82 7.38
CA ALA A 285 0.07 21.07 5.96
C ALA A 285 1.55 21.35 5.61
N ASP A 286 2.35 21.78 6.59
CA ASP A 286 3.78 22.01 6.38
C ASP A 286 4.53 20.68 6.25
N ALA A 287 4.06 19.62 6.92
CA ALA A 287 4.66 18.28 6.86
C ALA A 287 4.05 17.37 5.79
N PHE A 288 2.75 17.54 5.48
CA PHE A 288 1.99 16.63 4.62
C PHE A 288 1.06 17.39 3.67
N VAL A 289 0.93 16.89 2.43
CA VAL A 289 -0.09 17.40 1.50
C VAL A 289 -1.49 16.88 1.83
N ASP A 290 -1.58 15.70 2.46
CA ASP A 290 -2.82 15.08 2.93
C ASP A 290 -2.60 14.27 4.21
N VAL A 291 -3.33 13.18 4.44
CA VAL A 291 -3.19 12.35 5.64
C VAL A 291 -1.95 11.45 5.59
N MET A 292 -1.44 11.09 4.40
CA MET A 292 -0.38 10.08 4.23
C MET A 292 0.86 10.57 3.47
N HIS A 293 0.71 11.54 2.57
CA HIS A 293 1.78 11.93 1.67
C HIS A 293 2.56 13.14 2.22
N PRO A 294 3.89 13.03 2.40
CA PRO A 294 4.71 14.15 2.84
C PRO A 294 4.64 15.34 1.86
N SER A 295 4.68 16.56 2.40
CA SER A 295 4.88 17.79 1.62
C SER A 295 6.31 17.87 1.09
N ALA A 296 6.62 18.86 0.26
CA ALA A 296 8.01 19.13 -0.15
C ALA A 296 8.94 19.33 1.05
N ALA A 297 8.52 20.08 2.08
CA ALA A 297 9.30 20.27 3.30
C ALA A 297 9.43 18.97 4.12
N GLY A 298 8.37 18.17 4.18
CA GLY A 298 8.41 16.85 4.81
C GLY A 298 9.38 15.89 4.10
N VAL A 299 9.43 15.93 2.77
CA VAL A 299 10.40 15.16 1.97
C VAL A 299 11.83 15.64 2.24
N VAL A 300 12.10 16.94 2.31
CA VAL A 300 13.42 17.47 2.68
C VAL A 300 13.85 16.95 4.05
N ALA A 301 12.96 16.96 5.03
CA ALA A 301 13.25 16.40 6.37
C ALA A 301 13.61 14.90 6.32
N LEU A 302 12.88 14.11 5.54
CA LEU A 302 13.19 12.68 5.34
C LEU A 302 14.53 12.48 4.60
N ALA A 303 14.81 13.29 3.57
CA ALA A 303 16.04 13.27 2.81
C ALA A 303 17.26 13.57 3.70
N ASP A 304 17.19 14.65 4.49
CA ASP A 304 18.27 15.05 5.40
C ASP A 304 18.54 14.01 6.48
N ALA A 305 17.49 13.45 7.08
CA ALA A 305 17.62 12.39 8.07
C ALA A 305 18.22 11.12 7.47
N THR A 306 17.83 10.76 6.23
CA THR A 306 18.40 9.63 5.51
C THR A 306 19.86 9.87 5.16
N ALA A 307 20.22 11.04 4.64
CA ALA A 307 21.60 11.40 4.31
C ALA A 307 22.50 11.40 5.56
N ALA A 308 22.02 11.92 6.68
CA ALA A 308 22.71 11.86 7.96
C ALA A 308 22.93 10.41 8.45
N LEU A 309 21.90 9.56 8.33
CA LEU A 309 21.98 8.13 8.65
C LEU A 309 23.02 7.42 7.77
N LEU A 310 23.00 7.64 6.46
CA LEU A 310 23.95 7.03 5.52
C LEU A 310 25.39 7.46 5.81
N ALA A 311 25.63 8.75 5.99
CA ALA A 311 26.95 9.28 6.34
C ALA A 311 27.45 8.72 7.69
N GLY A 312 26.57 8.66 8.70
CA GLY A 312 26.89 8.08 10.01
C GLY A 312 27.18 6.57 9.96
N ARG A 313 26.71 5.87 8.93
CA ARG A 313 27.02 4.47 8.65
C ARG A 313 28.23 4.29 7.72
N GLY A 314 28.87 5.38 7.31
CA GLY A 314 30.09 5.35 6.48
C GLY A 314 29.85 5.11 5.00
N TRP A 315 28.61 5.23 4.51
CA TRP A 315 28.34 5.16 3.06
C TRP A 315 28.94 6.40 2.36
N PRO A 316 29.58 6.27 1.18
CA PRO A 316 29.66 5.07 0.33
C PRO A 316 30.88 4.17 0.56
N ALA A 317 31.74 4.47 1.54
CA ALA A 317 32.91 3.64 1.84
C ALA A 317 32.52 2.28 2.43
N ASP A 318 31.48 2.25 3.27
CA ASP A 318 30.74 1.04 3.63
C ASP A 318 29.53 0.90 2.67
N PRO A 319 29.51 -0.11 1.78
CA PRO A 319 28.45 -0.28 0.81
C PRO A 319 27.11 -0.71 1.42
N LEU A 320 27.02 -0.99 2.73
CA LEU A 320 25.76 -1.38 3.39
C LEU A 320 25.13 -2.64 2.76
N LEU A 321 25.96 -3.66 2.50
CA LEU A 321 25.50 -4.92 1.92
C LEU A 321 24.80 -5.77 2.99
N GLY A 322 23.59 -6.21 2.71
CA GLY A 322 22.88 -7.15 3.57
C GLY A 322 23.50 -8.54 3.55
N ARG A 323 23.05 -9.45 4.43
CA ARG A 323 23.49 -10.86 4.46
C ARG A 323 23.06 -11.65 3.22
N ALA A 324 23.81 -12.70 2.88
CA ALA A 324 23.42 -13.68 1.85
C ALA A 324 22.41 -14.71 2.37
N ASP A 325 22.45 -15.02 3.67
CA ASP A 325 21.53 -15.99 4.28
C ASP A 325 20.09 -15.47 4.24
N PRO A 326 19.10 -16.31 3.89
CA PRO A 326 17.72 -15.90 3.88
C PRO A 326 17.24 -15.60 5.30
N TYR A 327 16.50 -14.51 5.43
CA TYR A 327 15.70 -14.24 6.61
C TYR A 327 14.60 -15.29 6.74
N VAL A 328 14.54 -15.96 7.90
CA VAL A 328 13.42 -16.84 8.25
C VAL A 328 12.61 -16.10 9.30
N PRO A 329 11.41 -15.61 8.97
CA PRO A 329 10.67 -14.80 9.92
C PRO A 329 10.30 -15.61 11.16
N ARG A 330 10.46 -14.97 12.32
CA ARG A 330 10.08 -15.53 13.62
C ARG A 330 9.19 -14.52 14.30
N ASP A 331 8.16 -15.01 14.98
CA ASP A 331 7.30 -14.16 15.81
C ASP A 331 6.60 -13.02 15.05
N LEU A 332 6.40 -13.17 13.73
CA LEU A 332 5.52 -12.31 12.96
C LEU A 332 4.08 -12.77 13.15
N TYR A 333 3.25 -11.87 13.69
CA TYR A 333 1.84 -12.11 13.93
C TYR A 333 1.01 -10.99 13.30
N ASP A 334 0.21 -11.34 12.31
CA ASP A 334 -0.80 -10.45 11.76
C ASP A 334 -2.08 -10.58 12.61
N PHE A 335 -2.25 -9.65 13.53
CA PHE A 335 -3.40 -9.62 14.44
C PHE A 335 -4.67 -9.06 13.78
N GLN A 336 -4.53 -8.36 12.65
CA GLN A 336 -5.67 -7.89 11.87
C GLN A 336 -5.94 -8.90 10.75
N GLN A 337 -6.60 -10.00 11.10
CA GLN A 337 -7.11 -10.92 10.09
C GLN A 337 -8.30 -10.27 9.35
N SER A 338 -8.02 -9.53 8.28
CA SER A 338 -8.79 -9.46 7.03
C SER A 338 -10.33 -9.27 7.10
N THR A 339 -10.88 -8.70 8.18
CA THR A 339 -12.33 -8.48 8.34
C THR A 339 -12.72 -7.01 8.29
N GLU A 340 -11.86 -6.12 7.77
CA GLU A 340 -12.28 -4.73 7.55
C GLU A 340 -13.35 -4.67 6.45
N THR A 341 -14.59 -4.52 6.88
CA THR A 341 -15.72 -4.10 6.06
C THR A 341 -15.69 -2.57 5.95
N GLY A 342 -14.84 -1.99 5.08
CA GLY A 342 -14.71 -0.53 5.02
C GLY A 342 -13.99 0.07 3.80
N GLN A 343 -14.65 1.09 3.23
CA GLN A 343 -14.39 2.10 2.18
C GLN A 343 -13.07 2.27 1.38
N SER A 344 -11.96 1.52 1.55
CA SER A 344 -10.70 1.88 0.84
C SER A 344 -10.71 1.68 -0.70
N ALA A 345 -11.80 1.16 -1.28
CA ALA A 345 -11.86 0.86 -2.71
C ALA A 345 -11.81 2.11 -3.60
N ARG A 346 -12.25 3.29 -3.12
CA ARG A 346 -12.34 4.50 -3.98
C ARG A 346 -10.98 5.04 -4.43
N PHE A 347 -9.93 4.87 -3.63
CA PHE A 347 -8.60 5.40 -3.92
C PHE A 347 -7.57 4.32 -4.27
N SER A 348 -7.99 3.05 -4.31
CA SER A 348 -7.13 2.00 -4.85
C SER A 348 -6.94 2.27 -6.34
N ALA A 349 -5.69 2.24 -6.84
CA ALA A 349 -5.37 2.28 -8.28
C ALA A 349 -6.20 1.25 -9.09
N GLN A 350 -6.77 0.27 -8.41
CA GLN A 350 -7.46 -0.88 -8.93
C GLN A 350 -8.96 -0.63 -9.17
N SER A 351 -9.55 0.42 -8.58
CA SER A 351 -10.92 0.86 -8.94
C SER A 351 -11.03 1.23 -10.42
N HIS A 352 -9.89 1.50 -11.06
CA HIS A 352 -9.75 1.82 -12.49
C HIS A 352 -9.34 0.61 -13.36
N LEU A 353 -9.05 -0.56 -12.76
CA LEU A 353 -8.69 -1.77 -13.51
C LEU A 353 -9.90 -2.49 -14.12
N PHE A 354 -11.10 -2.29 -13.56
CA PHE A 354 -12.31 -3.06 -13.90
C PHE A 354 -13.45 -2.15 -14.35
N THR A 355 -13.92 -2.37 -15.57
CA THR A 355 -15.03 -1.64 -16.19
C THR A 355 -16.35 -1.97 -15.47
N GLY A 356 -17.07 -0.96 -14.99
CA GLY A 356 -18.40 -1.17 -14.38
C GLY A 356 -18.39 -1.70 -12.94
N ALA A 357 -17.24 -1.68 -12.25
CA ALA A 357 -17.25 -1.72 -10.79
C ALA A 357 -18.17 -0.59 -10.31
N ASP A 358 -19.19 -0.92 -9.54
CA ASP A 358 -20.20 0.04 -9.09
C ASP A 358 -19.57 1.09 -8.16
N GLN A 359 -18.97 2.12 -8.76
CA GLN A 359 -18.49 3.31 -8.06
C GLN A 359 -19.66 4.18 -7.57
N SER A 360 -20.88 3.89 -8.05
CA SER A 360 -22.11 4.56 -7.64
C SER A 360 -22.65 4.05 -6.30
N GLY A 361 -21.95 3.09 -5.68
CA GLY A 361 -21.97 2.92 -4.24
C GLY A 361 -21.57 4.23 -3.57
N THR A 362 -22.53 5.15 -3.43
CA THR A 362 -22.60 6.18 -2.42
C THR A 362 -22.74 5.46 -1.08
N GLY A 363 -21.75 4.64 -0.72
CA GLY A 363 -21.61 4.10 0.61
C GLY A 363 -21.69 5.31 1.52
N ALA A 364 -22.78 5.41 2.27
CA ALA A 364 -23.00 6.49 3.20
C ALA A 364 -21.73 6.63 4.04
N ALA A 365 -21.30 7.88 4.29
CA ALA A 365 -20.08 8.16 5.03
C ALA A 365 -19.98 7.24 6.25
N ALA A 366 -18.85 6.56 6.43
CA ALA A 366 -18.68 5.64 7.54
C ALA A 366 -18.98 6.39 8.86
N VAL A 367 -19.80 5.77 9.69
CA VAL A 367 -20.25 6.28 10.97
C VAL A 367 -19.35 5.64 12.02
N THR A 368 -18.69 6.45 12.86
CA THR A 368 -17.80 5.95 13.92
C THR A 368 -18.56 5.91 15.23
N ALA A 369 -18.87 4.72 15.75
CA ALA A 369 -19.43 4.57 17.09
C ALA A 369 -18.29 4.51 18.11
N SER A 370 -18.36 5.36 19.13
CA SER A 370 -17.36 5.40 20.21
C SER A 370 -18.04 5.37 21.56
N GLY A 371 -17.33 4.90 22.58
CA GLY A 371 -17.91 4.74 23.90
C GLY A 371 -16.92 4.35 24.98
N THR A 372 -17.43 4.14 26.19
CA THR A 372 -16.66 3.65 27.34
C THR A 372 -17.38 2.47 27.98
N ILE A 373 -16.60 1.48 28.41
CA ILE A 373 -17.06 0.32 29.18
C ILE A 373 -16.68 0.54 30.65
N GLY A 374 -17.69 0.62 31.52
CA GLY A 374 -17.52 0.93 32.96
C GLY A 374 -17.41 -0.28 33.89
N GLY A 375 -18.01 -1.42 33.54
CA GLY A 375 -18.19 -2.60 34.41
C GLY A 375 -18.09 -3.94 33.68
N GLY A 376 -18.38 -5.06 34.36
CA GLY A 376 -18.30 -6.42 33.81
C GLY A 376 -16.91 -7.09 33.82
N THR A 377 -16.81 -8.34 33.34
CA THR A 377 -15.58 -9.14 33.38
C THR A 377 -14.83 -9.12 32.02
N PRO A 378 -13.62 -8.55 31.93
CA PRO A 378 -12.85 -8.58 30.68
C PRO A 378 -12.41 -9.99 30.27
N PRO A 379 -12.07 -10.22 28.98
CA PRO A 379 -12.17 -9.27 27.87
C PRO A 379 -13.61 -9.00 27.43
N TYR A 380 -13.83 -7.84 26.82
CA TYR A 380 -15.12 -7.45 26.24
C TYR A 380 -15.09 -7.61 24.73
N ARG A 381 -16.25 -7.91 24.14
CA ARG A 381 -16.49 -7.78 22.71
C ARG A 381 -17.58 -6.75 22.49
N VAL A 382 -17.28 -5.71 21.73
CA VAL A 382 -18.27 -4.71 21.30
C VAL A 382 -18.55 -4.94 19.83
N ALA A 383 -19.81 -5.13 19.46
CA ALA A 383 -20.24 -5.33 18.08
C ALA A 383 -21.38 -4.40 17.70
N VAL A 384 -21.40 -3.92 16.46
CA VAL A 384 -22.57 -3.29 15.84
C VAL A 384 -23.32 -4.35 15.09
N ILE A 385 -24.58 -4.57 15.45
CA ILE A 385 -25.49 -5.49 14.76
C ILE A 385 -26.65 -4.73 14.13
N ASP A 386 -27.20 -5.24 13.04
CA ASP A 386 -28.48 -4.75 12.51
C ASP A 386 -29.69 -5.43 13.19
N ALA A 387 -30.89 -5.00 12.83
CA ALA A 387 -32.15 -5.58 13.30
C ALA A 387 -32.33 -7.08 12.96
N ALA A 388 -31.52 -7.64 12.05
CA ALA A 388 -31.52 -9.08 11.74
C ALA A 388 -30.47 -9.86 12.58
N GLY A 389 -29.70 -9.17 13.44
CA GLY A 389 -28.63 -9.76 14.24
C GLY A 389 -27.32 -9.95 13.48
N THR A 390 -27.17 -9.40 12.28
CA THR A 390 -25.93 -9.49 11.50
C THR A 390 -24.90 -8.53 12.08
N SER A 391 -23.73 -9.06 12.47
CA SER A 391 -22.61 -8.24 12.95
C SER A 391 -21.92 -7.54 11.78
N TRP A 392 -21.89 -6.21 11.81
CA TRP A 392 -21.27 -5.36 10.79
C TRP A 392 -19.85 -4.95 11.14
N SER A 393 -19.56 -4.75 12.43
CA SER A 393 -18.23 -4.37 12.92
C SER A 393 -18.10 -4.86 14.36
N SER A 394 -16.92 -5.31 14.78
CA SER A 394 -16.68 -5.68 16.16
C SER A 394 -15.24 -5.42 16.59
N VAL A 395 -15.05 -5.06 17.85
CA VAL A 395 -13.75 -4.85 18.48
C VAL A 395 -13.70 -5.63 19.80
N ASP A 396 -12.59 -6.33 20.04
CA ASP A 396 -12.32 -6.96 21.33
C ASP A 396 -11.53 -5.96 22.19
N VAL A 397 -12.03 -5.65 23.39
CA VAL A 397 -11.47 -4.68 24.32
C VAL A 397 -10.93 -5.44 25.53
N PRO A 398 -9.61 -5.44 25.78
CA PRO A 398 -9.00 -6.33 26.78
C PRO A 398 -9.27 -5.91 28.22
N LEU A 399 -9.58 -4.64 28.48
CA LEU A 399 -9.85 -4.07 29.80
C LEU A 399 -10.95 -3.00 29.69
N ALA A 400 -11.58 -2.66 30.82
CA ALA A 400 -12.57 -1.58 30.86
C ALA A 400 -11.91 -0.28 30.39
N GLY A 401 -12.60 0.49 29.55
CA GLY A 401 -12.03 1.66 28.91
C GLY A 401 -12.78 2.12 27.66
N SER A 402 -12.14 3.02 26.92
CA SER A 402 -12.70 3.58 25.69
C SER A 402 -12.58 2.60 24.52
N PHE A 403 -13.58 2.61 23.64
CA PHE A 403 -13.54 1.91 22.36
C PHE A 403 -13.99 2.83 21.24
N SER A 404 -13.59 2.50 20.02
CA SER A 404 -14.06 3.12 18.79
C SER A 404 -14.16 2.07 17.71
N LEU A 405 -15.25 2.08 16.95
CA LEU A 405 -15.51 1.15 15.87
C LEU A 405 -16.18 1.89 14.70
N SER A 406 -15.72 1.60 13.49
CA SER A 406 -16.26 2.17 12.27
C SER A 406 -17.29 1.22 11.67
N CYS A 407 -18.42 1.77 11.20
CA CYS A 407 -19.47 1.03 10.54
C CYS A 407 -20.01 1.81 9.32
N PRO A 408 -20.66 1.16 8.34
CA PRO A 408 -21.25 1.85 7.19
C PRO A 408 -22.28 2.91 7.63
N GLY A 409 -22.48 3.99 6.87
CA GLY A 409 -23.44 5.03 7.27
C GLY A 409 -24.92 4.72 7.03
N ASP A 410 -25.20 3.59 6.37
CA ASP A 410 -26.52 3.18 5.85
C ASP A 410 -27.09 1.92 6.52
N ILE A 411 -26.39 1.38 7.52
CA ILE A 411 -26.93 0.33 8.41
C ILE A 411 -28.08 0.93 9.22
N GLY A 412 -29.32 0.65 8.80
CA GLY A 412 -30.58 1.22 9.31
C GLY A 412 -30.69 1.37 10.84
N VAL A 413 -31.51 0.56 11.50
CA VAL A 413 -31.54 0.54 12.98
C VAL A 413 -30.43 -0.43 13.41
N ALA A 414 -29.37 0.13 13.98
CA ALA A 414 -28.22 -0.62 14.48
C ALA A 414 -28.23 -0.64 16.01
N GLU A 415 -27.80 -1.75 16.61
CA GLU A 415 -27.59 -1.89 18.05
C GLU A 415 -26.11 -2.14 18.33
N LEU A 416 -25.59 -1.52 19.39
CA LEU A 416 -24.32 -1.90 19.99
C LEU A 416 -24.57 -3.03 20.98
N VAL A 417 -23.93 -4.18 20.74
CA VAL A 417 -23.92 -5.32 21.64
C VAL A 417 -22.56 -5.37 22.34
N PHE A 418 -22.59 -5.39 23.65
CA PHE A 418 -21.44 -5.58 24.53
C PHE A 418 -21.54 -6.98 25.11
N THR A 419 -20.49 -7.79 25.01
CA THR A 419 -20.43 -9.11 25.64
C THR A 419 -19.17 -9.21 26.48
N ASP A 420 -19.29 -9.55 27.76
CA ASP A 420 -18.15 -9.77 28.65
C ASP A 420 -17.71 -11.25 28.67
N ALA A 421 -16.60 -11.57 29.33
CA ALA A 421 -16.06 -12.94 29.40
C ALA A 421 -16.93 -13.90 30.22
N ALA A 422 -17.82 -13.38 31.07
CA ALA A 422 -18.80 -14.16 31.82
C ALA A 422 -20.08 -14.44 30.99
N GLY A 423 -20.17 -13.89 29.78
CA GLY A 423 -21.30 -14.06 28.86
C GLY A 423 -22.45 -13.10 29.14
N HIS A 424 -22.27 -12.09 29.99
CA HIS A 424 -23.24 -11.02 30.16
C HIS A 424 -23.25 -10.18 28.89
N ALA A 425 -24.46 -9.88 28.38
CA ALA A 425 -24.63 -9.06 27.22
C ALA A 425 -25.53 -7.85 27.49
N ALA A 426 -25.09 -6.67 27.07
CA ALA A 426 -25.91 -5.47 27.06
C ALA A 426 -26.10 -4.97 25.63
N GLN A 427 -27.30 -4.47 25.34
CA GLN A 427 -27.64 -3.88 24.05
C GLN A 427 -27.98 -2.40 24.25
N ARG A 428 -27.51 -1.57 23.33
CA ARG A 428 -27.85 -0.14 23.28
C ARG A 428 -28.18 0.25 21.83
N PRO A 429 -29.30 0.94 21.59
CA PRO A 429 -29.59 1.45 20.26
C PRO A 429 -28.51 2.46 19.83
N LEU A 430 -27.98 2.29 18.62
CA LEU A 430 -27.05 3.23 18.02
C LEU A 430 -27.88 4.35 17.36
N ASP A 431 -27.85 5.55 17.93
CA ASP A 431 -28.42 6.72 17.26
C ASP A 431 -27.43 7.20 16.19
N PRO A 432 -27.74 7.11 14.89
CA PRO A 432 -26.83 7.53 13.82
C PRO A 432 -26.48 9.03 13.89
N LYS A 433 -27.21 9.83 14.69
CA LYS A 433 -26.91 11.25 14.93
C LYS A 433 -26.12 11.50 16.23
N ARG A 434 -25.98 10.50 17.10
CA ARG A 434 -25.26 10.60 18.39
C ARG A 434 -24.31 9.42 18.56
N LEU A 435 -23.06 9.66 18.16
CA LEU A 435 -22.02 8.66 18.00
C LEU A 435 -21.21 8.30 19.27
N VAL A 436 -21.73 8.69 20.43
CA VAL A 436 -21.07 8.47 21.72
C VAL A 436 -22.03 7.76 22.65
N VAL A 437 -21.67 6.55 23.08
CA VAL A 437 -22.48 5.72 24.00
C VAL A 437 -21.62 5.30 25.19
N ALA A 438 -22.03 5.68 26.40
CA ALA A 438 -21.44 5.13 27.63
C ALA A 438 -22.24 3.89 28.04
N VAL A 439 -21.55 2.80 28.38
CA VAL A 439 -22.19 1.55 28.80
C VAL A 439 -21.56 1.06 30.09
N ASP A 440 -22.39 0.98 31.11
CA ASP A 440 -22.12 0.19 32.30
C ASP A 440 -22.78 -1.19 32.12
N LEU A 441 -22.04 -2.26 32.42
CA LEU A 441 -22.53 -3.64 32.34
C LEU A 441 -23.04 -4.14 33.70
N ASP A 442 -22.84 -3.35 34.76
CA ASP A 442 -23.30 -3.68 36.11
C ASP A 442 -24.73 -3.13 36.40
N GLU A 443 -25.32 -2.38 35.46
CA GLU A 443 -26.72 -1.87 35.44
C GLU A 443 -27.61 -2.65 34.46
#